data_AF-A0A972J9Q4-F1
#
_entry.id   AF-A0A972J9Q4-F1
#
_cell.length_a   1.000
_cell.length_b   1.000
_cell.length_c   1.000
_cell.angle_alpha   90.00
_cell.angle_beta   90.00
_cell.angle_gamma   90.00
#
_symmetry.space_group_name_H-M   'P 1'
#
loop_
_entity.id
_entity.type
_entity.pdbx_description
1 polymer ?
#
loop_
_entity_poly.entity_id
_entity_poly.type
_entity_poly.pdbx_seq_one_letter_code
_entity_poly.pdbx_strand_id
1 'polypeptide(L)'
;MSQTNFLIGRGELLTHEIKGPKRGMEKAEVYTLQQARSRLTPQFAEVAESLDSLPRGACPGDLGVARLTLNPSYIARSFFPVAMLRDAGLESVGSRAVKLTPEAWSKKGPPRESTTTELFVVGRRQAFRQLKDWAGKVEEGSNEAKDLSHIERFSAFEPKDRIVSLGKVKDRFFEVGVHLLPGDGDQFVQRAFAKYAAEVGVTIHTDLAFSAGNLWFLPVEGKHDNVKRLAEFSFVRVIRPMPKLRGMRPVQRSAGVTVACNLPTEQQPLSSEPKVAILDGGLPKRHSIAPWVRTYRVLDENAADDPGGLEHGLGVTSAFLFGPIAPNSTAARPYSYVDHLRVLDRETDSEDPLELYRTLGFVEEVLLSRQYQFINLSLGPDLPIDDTDVHAWTSVIDDLLSDGDTLMTVAVGNNGEMDRSVGNARVQVPSDCVNALSVGAADNVDATWARAAYSAIGPGRSPGVVKPDLMAFGGDASNSKYFHVLGEGAKPTLVPQLGTSFASPYLLRNAVGVRAILGADLSPLAI
;
A
#
# COMPACT_ATOMS: atom_id res chain seq x y z
N MET A 1 -9.61 20.10 -16.63
CA MET A 1 -8.51 20.89 -16.03
C MET A 1 -8.10 20.15 -14.78
N SER A 2 -6.85 19.68 -14.69
CA SER A 2 -6.37 18.96 -13.50
C SER A 2 -6.44 19.89 -12.29
N GLN A 3 -7.31 19.59 -11.32
CA GLN A 3 -7.30 20.29 -10.04
C GLN A 3 -6.00 19.95 -9.33
N THR A 4 -5.27 21.00 -8.98
CA THR A 4 -3.96 20.90 -8.34
C THR A 4 -4.18 20.67 -6.85
N ASN A 5 -3.97 19.44 -6.40
CA ASN A 5 -4.13 19.07 -5.00
C ASN A 5 -2.93 19.55 -4.19
N PHE A 6 -3.12 20.66 -3.47
CA PHE A 6 -2.11 21.23 -2.61
C PHE A 6 -2.25 20.66 -1.21
N LEU A 7 -1.50 19.60 -0.89
CA LEU A 7 -1.01 19.44 0.48
C LEU A 7 0.50 19.58 0.63
N ILE A 8 1.27 19.37 -0.43
CA ILE A 8 2.70 19.70 -0.48
C ILE A 8 3.04 20.19 -1.90
N GLY A 9 2.52 21.36 -2.28
CA GLY A 9 2.91 22.05 -3.51
C GLY A 9 3.07 23.54 -3.22
N ARG A 10 4.16 24.16 -3.68
CA ARG A 10 4.49 25.57 -3.43
C ARG A 10 4.93 25.93 -2.00
N GLY A 11 5.48 25.00 -1.24
CA GLY A 11 6.28 25.35 -0.05
C GLY A 11 7.45 26.28 -0.39
N GLU A 12 7.97 26.17 -1.61
CA GLU A 12 8.94 27.06 -2.24
C GLU A 12 8.41 28.47 -2.57
N LEU A 13 7.11 28.76 -2.41
CA LEU A 13 6.61 30.14 -2.43
C LEU A 13 6.58 30.77 -1.04
N LEU A 14 6.51 29.96 0.02
CA LEU A 14 6.65 30.43 1.41
C LEU A 14 8.11 30.65 1.80
N THR A 15 9.03 30.20 0.95
CA THR A 15 10.48 30.42 1.08
C THR A 15 10.99 31.10 -0.19
N HIS A 16 11.65 32.25 -0.10
CA HIS A 16 12.36 32.76 -1.27
C HIS A 16 13.69 32.03 -1.42
N GLU A 17 14.11 31.74 -2.66
CA GLU A 17 15.41 31.14 -2.94
C GLU A 17 16.51 32.11 -2.49
N ILE A 18 17.08 31.88 -1.31
CA ILE A 18 18.37 32.48 -0.96
C ILE A 18 19.38 31.73 -1.82
N LYS A 19 19.70 32.30 -2.99
CA LYS A 19 20.79 31.81 -3.82
C LYS A 19 22.06 31.90 -3.01
N GLY A 20 22.45 30.77 -2.41
CA GLY A 20 23.77 30.62 -1.86
C GLY A 20 24.79 31.04 -2.91
N PRO A 21 25.94 31.61 -2.52
CA PRO A 21 26.95 32.05 -3.48
C PRO A 21 27.20 30.92 -4.48
N LYS A 22 27.12 31.23 -5.78
CA LYS A 22 27.45 30.28 -6.86
C LYS A 22 28.88 29.81 -6.63
N ARG A 23 29.03 28.70 -5.92
CA ARG A 23 30.29 27.98 -5.84
C ARG A 23 30.47 27.37 -7.22
N GLY A 24 31.31 28.00 -8.04
CA GLY A 24 31.78 27.49 -9.33
C GLY A 24 32.70 26.29 -9.16
N MET A 25 32.29 25.30 -8.37
CA MET A 25 32.89 23.98 -8.43
C MET A 25 31.90 23.10 -9.17
N GLU A 26 32.28 22.67 -10.37
CA GLU A 26 31.69 21.46 -10.95
C GLU A 26 31.80 20.38 -9.87
N LYS A 27 30.65 19.84 -9.41
CA LYS A 27 30.69 18.72 -8.49
C LYS A 27 31.35 17.58 -9.25
N ALA A 28 32.49 17.11 -8.76
CA ALA A 28 33.17 15.98 -9.35
C ALA A 28 32.19 14.80 -9.43
N GLU A 29 32.08 14.21 -10.63
CA GLU A 29 31.28 13.01 -10.83
C GLU A 29 31.88 11.85 -10.03
N VAL A 30 31.01 10.99 -9.48
CA VAL A 30 31.42 9.81 -8.72
C VAL A 30 32.24 8.86 -9.58
N TYR A 31 31.82 8.68 -10.83
CA TYR A 31 32.53 7.91 -11.84
C TYR A 31 32.82 8.81 -13.05
N THR A 32 34.02 8.74 -13.60
CA THR A 32 34.27 9.32 -14.93
C THR A 32 33.57 8.49 -16.01
N LEU A 33 33.36 9.05 -17.19
CA LEU A 33 32.80 8.29 -18.33
C LEU A 33 33.62 7.02 -18.62
N GLN A 34 34.95 7.11 -18.55
CA GLN A 34 35.84 5.97 -18.76
C GLN A 34 35.64 4.88 -17.69
N GLN A 35 35.49 5.28 -16.42
CA GLN A 35 35.22 4.34 -15.32
C GLN A 35 33.84 3.68 -15.49
N ALA A 36 32.81 4.47 -15.80
CA ALA A 36 31.46 3.96 -16.03
C ALA A 36 31.43 2.95 -17.19
N ARG A 37 32.10 3.24 -18.30
CA ARG A 37 32.27 2.30 -19.42
C ARG A 37 32.93 0.99 -18.99
N SER A 38 34.06 1.08 -18.29
CA SER A 38 34.81 -0.10 -17.84
C SER A 38 33.97 -1.00 -16.94
N ARG A 39 33.20 -0.39 -16.02
CA ARG A 39 32.35 -1.11 -15.05
C ARG A 39 31.08 -1.70 -15.67
N LEU A 40 30.40 -0.94 -16.53
CA LEU A 40 29.05 -1.29 -17.02
C LEU A 40 29.08 -2.11 -18.31
N THR A 41 30.13 -2.00 -19.14
CA THR A 41 30.25 -2.80 -20.36
C THR A 41 30.14 -4.32 -20.15
N PRO A 42 30.85 -4.94 -19.18
CA PRO A 42 30.67 -6.36 -18.91
C PRO A 42 29.24 -6.68 -18.43
N GLN A 43 28.67 -5.81 -17.59
CA GLN A 43 27.31 -5.96 -17.09
C GLN A 43 26.27 -5.91 -18.22
N PHE A 44 26.42 -5.01 -19.20
CA PHE A 44 25.55 -4.94 -20.38
C PHE A 44 25.58 -6.24 -21.19
N ALA A 45 26.77 -6.83 -21.38
CA ALA A 45 26.91 -8.10 -22.07
C ALA A 45 26.21 -9.24 -21.32
N GLU A 46 26.41 -9.35 -20.01
CA GLU A 46 25.75 -10.35 -19.15
C GLU A 46 24.21 -10.21 -19.19
N VAL A 47 23.69 -8.98 -19.15
CA VAL A 47 22.24 -8.75 -19.26
C VAL A 47 21.71 -9.19 -20.63
N ALA A 48 22.42 -8.86 -21.71
CA ALA A 48 22.02 -9.28 -23.05
C ALA A 48 21.96 -10.82 -23.17
N GLU A 49 22.98 -11.52 -22.68
CA GLU A 49 23.03 -12.99 -22.66
C GLU A 49 21.90 -13.59 -21.81
N SER A 50 21.65 -13.05 -20.62
CA SER A 50 20.56 -13.49 -19.74
C SER A 50 19.19 -13.33 -20.41
N LEU A 51 18.92 -12.18 -21.04
CA LEU A 51 17.66 -11.95 -21.76
C LEU A 51 17.52 -12.81 -23.02
N ASP A 52 18.63 -13.12 -23.70
CA ASP A 52 18.62 -14.01 -24.87
C ASP A 52 18.38 -15.48 -24.48
N SER A 53 18.71 -15.87 -23.25
CA SER A 53 18.43 -17.21 -22.72
C SER A 53 16.94 -17.46 -22.41
N LEU A 54 16.14 -16.39 -22.26
CA LEU A 54 14.71 -16.52 -21.98
C LEU A 54 13.94 -17.11 -23.18
N PRO A 55 12.91 -17.94 -22.93
CA PRO A 55 12.07 -18.48 -24.00
C PRO A 55 11.41 -17.36 -24.83
N ARG A 56 11.23 -17.58 -26.14
CA ARG A 56 10.56 -16.59 -27.02
C ARG A 56 9.15 -16.24 -26.53
N GLY A 57 8.40 -17.21 -26.01
CA GLY A 57 7.05 -16.98 -25.47
C GLY A 57 7.03 -16.13 -24.20
N ALA A 58 8.16 -16.08 -23.48
CA ALA A 58 8.31 -15.30 -22.24
C ALA A 58 8.67 -13.82 -22.50
N CYS A 59 9.02 -13.45 -23.74
CA CYS A 59 9.46 -12.11 -24.12
C CYS A 59 8.50 -11.51 -25.16
N PRO A 60 7.33 -10.98 -24.74
CA PRO A 60 6.33 -10.48 -25.68
C PRO A 60 6.88 -9.35 -26.54
N GLY A 61 6.75 -9.46 -27.87
CA GLY A 61 7.27 -8.45 -28.81
C GLY A 61 8.80 -8.36 -28.83
N ASP A 62 9.50 -9.43 -28.41
CA ASP A 62 10.95 -9.44 -28.19
C ASP A 62 11.42 -8.48 -27.08
N LEU A 63 10.52 -8.10 -26.16
CA LEU A 63 10.82 -7.20 -25.05
C LEU A 63 11.33 -7.97 -23.83
N GLY A 64 12.39 -7.42 -23.23
CA GLY A 64 12.97 -7.86 -21.97
C GLY A 64 12.98 -6.75 -20.93
N VAL A 65 13.03 -7.11 -19.65
CA VAL A 65 13.16 -6.16 -18.53
C VAL A 65 14.49 -6.42 -17.80
N ALA A 66 15.22 -5.34 -17.53
CA ALA A 66 16.45 -5.35 -16.76
C ALA A 66 16.36 -4.38 -15.57
N ARG A 67 17.35 -4.41 -14.70
CA ARG A 67 17.48 -3.53 -13.54
C ARG A 67 18.63 -2.55 -13.75
N LEU A 68 18.36 -1.28 -13.52
CA LEU A 68 19.34 -0.19 -13.51
C LEU A 68 19.32 0.46 -12.13
N THR A 69 20.40 0.30 -11.37
CA THR A 69 20.52 0.90 -10.04
C THR A 69 21.34 2.18 -10.10
N LEU A 70 20.78 3.27 -9.57
CA LEU A 70 21.47 4.55 -9.46
C LEU A 70 22.45 4.53 -8.29
N ASN A 71 23.57 5.26 -8.41
CA ASN A 71 24.44 5.49 -7.27
C ASN A 71 23.69 6.27 -6.18
N PRO A 72 23.87 5.94 -4.88
CA PRO A 72 23.23 6.67 -3.78
C PRO A 72 23.51 8.18 -3.73
N SER A 73 24.51 8.67 -4.48
CA SER A 73 24.80 10.10 -4.65
C SER A 73 23.81 10.81 -5.60
N TYR A 74 23.07 10.06 -6.42
CA TYR A 74 22.24 10.56 -7.53
C TYR A 74 20.78 10.09 -7.44
N ILE A 75 20.22 10.04 -6.23
CA ILE A 75 18.84 9.58 -5.99
C ILE A 75 17.76 10.64 -6.26
N ALA A 76 18.16 11.90 -6.45
CA ALA A 76 17.19 12.98 -6.70
C ALA A 76 16.56 12.85 -8.09
N ARG A 77 15.30 13.28 -8.24
CA ARG A 77 14.54 13.18 -9.50
C ARG A 77 15.25 13.82 -10.70
N SER A 78 16.07 14.85 -10.46
CA SER A 78 16.88 15.52 -11.49
C SER A 78 17.97 14.66 -12.10
N PHE A 79 18.36 13.55 -11.45
CA PHE A 79 19.38 12.61 -11.93
C PHE A 79 18.78 11.38 -12.61
N PHE A 80 17.47 11.37 -12.85
CA PHE A 80 16.83 10.29 -13.58
C PHE A 80 17.44 10.21 -15.00
N PRO A 81 17.87 9.02 -15.48
CA PRO A 81 18.72 8.89 -16.66
C PRO A 81 17.94 8.98 -17.99
N VAL A 82 17.22 10.08 -18.22
CA VAL A 82 16.33 10.25 -19.38
C VAL A 82 17.09 10.15 -20.70
N ALA A 83 18.27 10.79 -20.80
CA ALA A 83 19.00 10.88 -22.05
C ALA A 83 19.55 9.52 -22.47
N MET A 84 20.17 8.80 -21.51
CA MET A 84 20.62 7.43 -21.74
C MET A 84 19.47 6.50 -22.14
N LEU A 85 18.36 6.48 -21.38
CA LEU A 85 17.27 5.54 -21.66
C LEU A 85 16.71 5.76 -23.07
N ARG A 86 16.44 7.03 -23.43
CA ARG A 86 15.94 7.39 -24.76
C ARG A 86 16.89 6.98 -25.88
N ASP A 87 18.17 7.30 -25.77
CA ASP A 87 19.17 7.04 -26.83
C ASP A 87 19.47 5.54 -26.98
N ALA A 88 19.45 4.80 -25.86
CA ALA A 88 19.62 3.36 -25.85
C ALA A 88 18.36 2.57 -26.29
N GLY A 89 17.23 3.23 -26.53
CA GLY A 89 15.95 2.57 -26.86
C GLY A 89 15.36 1.79 -25.69
N LEU A 90 15.55 2.29 -24.46
CA LEU A 90 15.01 1.75 -23.23
C LEU A 90 13.97 2.70 -22.61
N GLU A 91 13.05 2.13 -21.84
CA GLU A 91 12.03 2.89 -21.12
C GLU A 91 11.90 2.39 -19.68
N SER A 92 11.60 3.27 -18.73
CA SER A 92 11.37 2.87 -17.33
C SER A 92 9.92 2.46 -17.12
N VAL A 93 9.69 1.22 -16.67
CA VAL A 93 8.34 0.68 -16.34
C VAL A 93 8.04 0.70 -14.84
N GLY A 94 9.00 1.15 -14.03
CA GLY A 94 8.81 1.34 -12.60
C GLY A 94 10.13 1.40 -11.84
N SER A 95 10.05 1.50 -10.53
CA SER A 95 11.22 1.49 -9.65
C SER A 95 10.92 0.83 -8.31
N ARG A 96 11.98 0.59 -7.53
CA ARG A 96 11.92 0.27 -6.09
C ARG A 96 13.13 0.83 -5.36
N ALA A 97 13.01 0.93 -4.04
CA ALA A 97 14.13 1.23 -3.17
C ALA A 97 14.96 -0.05 -2.95
N VAL A 98 16.29 0.08 -3.00
CA VAL A 98 17.22 -1.01 -2.68
C VAL A 98 18.33 -0.49 -1.76
N LYS A 99 18.89 -1.37 -0.94
CA LYS A 99 20.08 -1.07 -0.14
C LYS A 99 21.29 -1.72 -0.80
N LEU A 100 22.35 -0.95 -0.98
CA LEU A 100 23.63 -1.46 -1.46
C LEU A 100 24.78 -0.61 -0.91
N THR A 101 25.97 -1.18 -0.93
CA THR A 101 27.21 -0.40 -0.74
C THR A 101 27.75 -0.06 -2.12
N PRO A 102 27.81 1.22 -2.54
CA PRO A 102 28.31 1.56 -3.86
C PRO A 102 29.84 1.44 -3.91
N GLU A 103 30.41 1.23 -5.09
CA GLU A 103 31.87 1.16 -5.26
C GLU A 103 32.56 2.49 -4.95
N ALA A 104 31.91 3.60 -5.29
CA ALA A 104 32.33 4.96 -4.92
C ALA A 104 31.11 5.84 -4.63
N TRP A 105 31.33 6.97 -3.96
CA TRP A 105 30.28 7.96 -3.72
C TRP A 105 30.88 9.36 -3.55
N SER A 106 30.02 10.38 -3.61
CA SER A 106 30.43 11.78 -3.44
C SER A 106 30.57 12.22 -1.97
N LYS A 107 30.25 11.34 -1.01
CA LYS A 107 30.27 11.65 0.42
C LYS A 107 31.66 11.45 1.03
N LYS A 108 31.92 12.10 2.17
CA LYS A 108 33.19 11.95 2.91
C LYS A 108 33.28 10.55 3.54
N GLY A 109 34.45 9.93 3.43
CA GLY A 109 34.74 8.61 3.99
C GLY A 109 34.46 7.47 3.01
N PRO A 110 34.76 6.21 3.40
CA PRO A 110 34.52 5.06 2.55
C PRO A 110 33.02 4.84 2.31
N PRO A 111 32.61 4.34 1.13
CA PRO A 111 31.24 3.93 0.87
C PRO A 111 30.69 3.00 1.94
N ARG A 112 29.40 3.19 2.27
CA ARG A 112 28.66 2.37 3.22
C ARG A 112 27.31 2.02 2.63
N GLU A 113 26.71 0.96 3.14
CA GLU A 113 25.36 0.57 2.76
C GLU A 113 24.42 1.77 2.87
N SER A 114 23.72 2.06 1.78
CA SER A 114 22.83 3.20 1.63
C SER A 114 21.64 2.80 0.78
N THR A 115 20.48 3.39 1.09
CA THR A 115 19.30 3.26 0.24
C THR A 115 19.49 4.05 -1.06
N THR A 116 19.14 3.45 -2.18
CA THR A 116 19.11 4.07 -3.51
C THR A 116 17.92 3.56 -4.31
N THR A 117 17.78 4.04 -5.55
CA THR A 117 16.70 3.66 -6.46
C THR A 117 17.20 2.66 -7.50
N GLU A 118 16.48 1.56 -7.63
CA GLU A 118 16.58 0.60 -8.74
C GLU A 118 15.41 0.81 -9.68
N LEU A 119 15.70 1.08 -10.95
CA LEU A 119 14.75 1.22 -12.04
C LEU A 119 14.58 -0.12 -12.75
N PHE A 120 13.34 -0.45 -13.09
CA PHE A 120 13.03 -1.52 -14.03
C PHE A 120 12.94 -0.91 -15.42
N VAL A 121 13.84 -1.32 -16.30
CA VAL A 121 13.95 -0.78 -17.67
C VAL A 121 13.58 -1.83 -18.68
N VAL A 122 12.67 -1.49 -19.59
CA VAL A 122 12.19 -2.35 -20.67
C VAL A 122 12.81 -1.92 -22.00
N GLY A 123 13.07 -2.87 -22.87
CA GLY A 123 13.51 -2.63 -24.24
C GLY A 123 13.45 -3.89 -25.08
N ARG A 124 13.63 -3.76 -26.39
CA ARG A 124 13.82 -4.95 -27.25
C ARG A 124 15.14 -5.63 -26.89
N ARG A 125 15.22 -6.95 -26.96
CA ARG A 125 16.48 -7.68 -26.69
C ARG A 125 17.64 -7.18 -27.55
N GLN A 126 17.37 -6.77 -28.79
CA GLN A 126 18.36 -6.12 -29.65
C GLN A 126 18.97 -4.85 -29.03
N ALA A 127 18.18 -4.01 -28.35
CA ALA A 127 18.67 -2.81 -27.69
C ALA A 127 19.69 -3.16 -26.59
N PHE A 128 19.39 -4.18 -25.77
CA PHE A 128 20.31 -4.67 -24.75
C PHE A 128 21.62 -5.21 -25.34
N ARG A 129 21.58 -5.94 -26.47
CA ARG A 129 22.79 -6.39 -27.18
C ARG A 129 23.66 -5.23 -27.65
N GLN A 130 23.05 -4.10 -28.02
CA GLN A 130 23.74 -2.92 -28.54
C GLN A 130 24.24 -1.97 -27.45
N LEU A 131 23.85 -2.15 -26.17
CA LEU A 131 24.24 -1.26 -25.07
C LEU A 131 25.76 -1.11 -24.92
N LYS A 132 26.50 -2.20 -25.10
CA LYS A 132 27.98 -2.17 -25.07
C LYS A 132 28.55 -1.25 -26.15
N ASP A 133 28.10 -1.41 -27.39
CA ASP A 133 28.58 -0.61 -28.51
C ASP A 133 28.11 0.84 -28.41
N TRP A 134 26.88 1.05 -27.93
CA TRP A 134 26.32 2.36 -27.61
C TRP A 134 27.18 3.09 -26.58
N ALA A 135 27.50 2.44 -25.44
CA ALA A 135 28.31 3.03 -24.39
C ALA A 135 29.69 3.46 -24.91
N GLY A 136 30.28 2.71 -25.84
CA GLY A 136 31.54 3.06 -26.51
C GLY A 136 31.48 4.30 -27.41
N LYS A 137 30.29 4.69 -27.89
CA LYS A 137 30.07 5.84 -28.77
C LYS A 137 29.65 7.13 -28.04
N VAL A 138 29.23 7.03 -26.78
CA VAL A 138 28.83 8.19 -25.96
C VAL A 138 29.92 9.27 -25.91
N GLU A 139 29.59 10.51 -26.23
CA GLU A 139 30.57 11.60 -26.25
C GLU A 139 30.78 12.19 -24.85
N GLU A 140 32.02 12.55 -24.50
CA GLU A 140 32.33 13.17 -23.23
C GLU A 140 31.62 14.53 -23.09
N GLY A 141 31.06 14.81 -21.90
CA GLY A 141 30.30 16.04 -21.64
C GLY A 141 28.83 16.02 -22.11
N SER A 142 28.40 15.00 -22.85
CA SER A 142 26.99 14.79 -23.21
C SER A 142 26.10 14.48 -21.99
N ASN A 143 24.79 14.58 -22.15
CA ASN A 143 23.85 14.21 -21.08
C ASN A 143 23.83 12.69 -20.87
N GLU A 144 24.01 11.93 -21.94
CA GLU A 144 24.14 10.48 -21.95
C GLU A 144 25.38 10.04 -21.16
N ALA A 145 26.49 10.77 -21.28
CA ALA A 145 27.70 10.52 -20.47
C ALA A 145 27.46 10.76 -18.97
N LYS A 146 26.72 11.82 -18.62
CA LYS A 146 26.35 12.11 -17.23
C LYS A 146 25.44 11.02 -16.67
N ASP A 147 24.39 10.67 -17.40
CA ASP A 147 23.47 9.60 -17.02
C ASP A 147 24.21 8.28 -16.79
N LEU A 148 25.09 7.90 -17.72
CA LEU A 148 25.91 6.69 -17.61
C LEU A 148 26.83 6.73 -16.38
N SER A 149 27.39 7.90 -16.06
CA SER A 149 28.24 8.12 -14.89
C SER A 149 27.51 8.05 -13.55
N HIS A 150 26.18 8.18 -13.55
CA HIS A 150 25.37 8.10 -12.34
C HIS A 150 24.95 6.66 -11.98
N ILE A 151 25.15 5.70 -12.89
CA ILE A 151 24.74 4.32 -12.71
C ILE A 151 25.73 3.57 -11.82
N GLU A 152 25.19 2.92 -10.79
CA GLU A 152 25.96 2.05 -9.93
C GLU A 152 26.06 0.64 -10.51
N ARG A 153 24.94 0.12 -10.99
CA ARG A 153 24.83 -1.26 -11.46
C ARG A 153 23.78 -1.38 -12.55
N PHE A 154 24.05 -2.23 -13.53
CA PHE A 154 23.10 -2.72 -14.50
C PHE A 154 23.05 -4.25 -14.40
N SER A 155 21.88 -4.86 -14.29
CA SER A 155 21.80 -6.31 -14.07
C SER A 155 20.54 -6.91 -14.66
N ALA A 156 20.58 -8.20 -14.96
CA ALA A 156 19.41 -8.93 -15.42
C ALA A 156 18.40 -8.99 -14.28
N PHE A 157 17.11 -8.95 -14.60
CA PHE A 157 16.07 -9.28 -13.62
C PHE A 157 15.73 -10.76 -13.77
N GLU A 158 16.45 -11.63 -13.09
CA GLU A 158 16.34 -13.07 -13.33
C GLU A 158 15.02 -13.64 -12.79
N PRO A 159 14.53 -14.77 -13.35
CA PRO A 159 13.28 -15.40 -12.89
C PRO A 159 13.25 -15.67 -11.38
N LYS A 160 14.39 -16.04 -10.79
CA LYS A 160 14.52 -16.28 -9.35
C LYS A 160 14.34 -15.02 -8.51
N ASP A 161 14.76 -13.86 -9.03
CA ASP A 161 14.68 -12.57 -8.34
C ASP A 161 13.25 -12.03 -8.29
N ARG A 162 12.38 -12.57 -9.14
CA ARG A 162 10.96 -12.24 -9.23
C ARG A 162 10.10 -13.05 -8.25
N ILE A 163 10.67 -14.08 -7.60
CA ILE A 163 9.94 -14.93 -6.65
C ILE A 163 10.41 -14.60 -5.24
N VAL A 164 9.54 -13.97 -4.43
CA VAL A 164 9.84 -13.66 -3.02
C VAL A 164 9.88 -14.95 -2.20
N SER A 165 8.88 -15.80 -2.38
CA SER A 165 8.76 -17.11 -1.76
C SER A 165 7.70 -17.91 -2.50
N LEU A 166 7.78 -19.24 -2.41
CA LEU A 166 6.70 -20.14 -2.84
C LEU A 166 5.88 -20.66 -1.65
N GLY A 167 6.15 -20.18 -0.43
CA GLY A 167 5.41 -20.60 0.76
C GLY A 167 5.66 -22.07 1.11
N LYS A 168 4.61 -22.74 1.60
CA LYS A 168 4.63 -24.16 1.95
C LYS A 168 4.49 -25.00 0.68
N VAL A 169 4.98 -26.24 0.72
CA VAL A 169 4.93 -27.19 -0.43
C VAL A 169 3.52 -27.41 -1.00
N LYS A 170 2.48 -27.21 -0.19
CA LYS A 170 1.08 -27.39 -0.57
C LYS A 170 0.42 -26.12 -1.11
N ASP A 171 1.10 -24.97 -1.04
CA ASP A 171 0.52 -23.71 -1.47
C ASP A 171 0.40 -23.72 -3.01
N ARG A 172 -0.74 -23.26 -3.51
CA ARG A 172 -1.08 -23.30 -4.94
C ARG A 172 -1.50 -21.96 -5.50
N PHE A 173 -1.83 -21.00 -4.64
CA PHE A 173 -2.29 -19.67 -5.02
C PHE A 173 -1.22 -18.63 -4.73
N PHE A 174 -0.94 -17.81 -5.72
CA PHE A 174 0.09 -16.78 -5.67
C PHE A 174 -0.47 -15.46 -6.15
N GLU A 175 -0.04 -14.38 -5.52
CA GLU A 175 -0.16 -13.04 -6.08
C GLU A 175 0.98 -12.81 -7.08
N VAL A 176 0.64 -12.33 -8.27
CA VAL A 176 1.61 -11.92 -9.29
C VAL A 176 1.44 -10.44 -9.59
N GLY A 177 2.53 -9.68 -9.52
CA GLY A 177 2.63 -8.33 -10.06
C GLY A 177 3.33 -8.36 -11.41
N VAL A 178 2.75 -7.72 -12.42
CA VAL A 178 3.26 -7.64 -13.80
C VAL A 178 3.43 -6.17 -14.18
N HIS A 179 4.57 -5.83 -14.76
CA HIS A 179 4.78 -4.51 -15.35
C HIS A 179 3.86 -4.31 -16.57
N LEU A 180 3.23 -3.16 -16.66
CA LEU A 180 2.55 -2.68 -17.85
C LEU A 180 3.42 -1.64 -18.56
N LEU A 181 3.27 -1.55 -19.88
CA LEU A 181 3.91 -0.49 -20.66
C LEU A 181 3.11 0.81 -20.52
N PRO A 182 3.77 1.97 -20.37
CA PRO A 182 3.08 3.26 -20.37
C PRO A 182 2.27 3.46 -21.65
N GLY A 183 0.99 3.78 -21.53
CA GLY A 183 0.11 4.02 -22.68
C GLY A 183 -0.26 2.75 -23.47
N ASP A 184 -0.12 1.55 -22.90
CA ASP A 184 -0.58 0.29 -23.50
C ASP A 184 -2.12 0.22 -23.56
N GLY A 185 -2.71 0.89 -24.54
CA GLY A 185 -4.16 0.92 -24.76
C GLY A 185 -4.75 -0.41 -25.23
N ASP A 186 -3.92 -1.33 -25.72
CA ASP A 186 -4.36 -2.60 -26.33
C ASP A 186 -4.23 -3.79 -25.38
N GLN A 187 -3.86 -3.61 -24.11
CA GLN A 187 -3.64 -4.73 -23.16
C GLN A 187 -2.62 -5.76 -23.69
N PHE A 188 -1.61 -5.30 -24.43
CA PHE A 188 -0.65 -6.17 -25.13
C PHE A 188 0.06 -7.11 -24.15
N VAL A 189 0.58 -6.57 -23.04
CA VAL A 189 1.30 -7.36 -22.04
C VAL A 189 0.37 -8.36 -21.35
N GLN A 190 -0.85 -7.96 -21.00
CA GLN A 190 -1.80 -8.81 -20.29
C GLN A 190 -2.22 -10.02 -21.14
N ARG A 191 -2.52 -9.81 -22.44
CA ARG A 191 -2.85 -10.91 -23.36
C ARG A 191 -1.68 -11.87 -23.54
N ALA A 192 -0.46 -11.35 -23.65
CA ALA A 192 0.72 -12.18 -23.78
C ALA A 192 1.01 -12.97 -22.50
N PHE A 193 0.84 -12.35 -21.33
CA PHE A 193 0.97 -13.04 -20.04
C PHE A 193 -0.05 -14.16 -19.91
N ALA A 194 -1.32 -13.91 -20.24
CA ALA A 194 -2.37 -14.92 -20.19
C ALA A 194 -2.06 -16.13 -21.09
N LYS A 195 -1.58 -15.86 -22.31
CA LYS A 195 -1.13 -16.92 -23.23
C LYS A 195 0.03 -17.72 -22.64
N TYR A 196 1.06 -17.04 -22.12
CA TYR A 196 2.24 -17.71 -21.56
C TYR A 196 1.90 -18.51 -20.29
N ALA A 197 1.04 -17.97 -19.42
CA ALA A 197 0.57 -18.67 -18.23
C ALA A 197 -0.13 -19.98 -18.58
N ALA A 198 -1.00 -19.97 -19.60
CA ALA A 198 -1.64 -21.18 -20.11
C ALA A 198 -0.62 -22.19 -20.67
N GLU A 199 0.39 -21.73 -21.41
CA GLU A 199 1.48 -22.58 -21.95
C GLU A 199 2.30 -23.27 -20.86
N VAL A 200 2.51 -22.61 -19.70
CA VAL A 200 3.24 -23.18 -18.56
C VAL A 200 2.34 -23.93 -17.58
N GLY A 201 1.02 -24.01 -17.83
CA GLY A 201 0.06 -24.71 -16.99
C GLY A 201 -0.24 -23.99 -15.67
N VAL A 202 -0.38 -22.67 -15.73
CA VAL A 202 -0.84 -21.81 -14.63
C VAL A 202 -2.19 -21.20 -15.00
N THR A 203 -3.16 -21.32 -14.10
CA THR A 203 -4.46 -20.65 -14.20
C THR A 203 -4.32 -19.22 -13.70
N ILE A 204 -4.92 -18.26 -14.39
CA ILE A 204 -4.96 -16.86 -13.97
C ILE A 204 -6.40 -16.43 -13.66
N HIS A 205 -6.58 -15.57 -12.67
CA HIS A 205 -7.89 -15.05 -12.25
C HIS A 205 -8.01 -13.58 -12.65
N THR A 206 -8.28 -13.33 -13.94
CA THR A 206 -8.32 -11.96 -14.49
C THR A 206 -9.52 -11.14 -14.03
N ASP A 207 -10.59 -11.81 -13.63
CA ASP A 207 -11.80 -11.25 -13.02
C ASP A 207 -11.51 -10.60 -11.65
N LEU A 208 -10.44 -11.04 -10.99
CA LEU A 208 -9.94 -10.48 -9.75
C LEU A 208 -8.72 -9.57 -9.98
N ALA A 209 -8.44 -9.13 -11.19
CA ALA A 209 -7.20 -8.38 -11.44
C ALA A 209 -7.36 -6.88 -11.23
N PHE A 210 -6.34 -6.24 -10.65
CA PHE A 210 -6.30 -4.79 -10.41
C PHE A 210 -5.14 -4.14 -11.14
N SER A 211 -5.34 -2.88 -11.54
CA SER A 211 -4.29 -2.05 -12.13
C SER A 211 -4.05 -0.84 -11.23
N ALA A 212 -2.78 -0.54 -10.94
CA ALA A 212 -2.39 0.65 -10.21
C ALA A 212 -1.13 1.24 -10.86
N GLY A 213 -1.25 2.44 -11.44
CA GLY A 213 -0.23 3.00 -12.32
C GLY A 213 0.16 2.02 -13.45
N ASN A 214 1.44 1.68 -13.53
CA ASN A 214 1.99 0.74 -14.53
C ASN A 214 2.15 -0.69 -13.99
N LEU A 215 1.40 -1.07 -12.96
CA LEU A 215 1.42 -2.42 -12.42
C LEU A 215 0.04 -3.06 -12.56
N TRP A 216 0.05 -4.34 -12.92
CA TRP A 216 -1.10 -5.20 -12.96
C TRP A 216 -0.92 -6.33 -11.96
N PHE A 217 -1.86 -6.45 -11.02
CA PHE A 217 -1.84 -7.45 -9.97
C PHE A 217 -2.97 -8.45 -10.18
N LEU A 218 -2.67 -9.73 -10.08
CA LEU A 218 -3.68 -10.77 -10.17
C LEU A 218 -3.33 -12.03 -9.37
N PRO A 219 -4.34 -12.77 -8.91
CA PRO A 219 -4.15 -14.13 -8.43
C PRO A 219 -3.84 -15.10 -9.57
N VAL A 220 -2.97 -16.06 -9.28
CA VAL A 220 -2.71 -17.21 -10.15
C VAL A 220 -2.72 -18.51 -9.35
N GLU A 221 -3.12 -19.61 -9.99
CA GLU A 221 -3.11 -20.95 -9.42
C GLU A 221 -2.18 -21.87 -10.20
N GLY A 222 -1.24 -22.53 -9.51
CA GLY A 222 -0.34 -23.49 -10.15
C GLY A 222 0.56 -24.24 -9.18
N LYS A 223 1.18 -25.31 -9.67
CA LYS A 223 2.25 -26.00 -8.94
C LYS A 223 3.51 -25.13 -8.90
N HIS A 224 4.33 -25.28 -7.86
CA HIS A 224 5.59 -24.54 -7.69
C HIS A 224 6.48 -24.54 -8.94
N ASP A 225 6.64 -25.68 -9.62
CA ASP A 225 7.49 -25.75 -10.81
C ASP A 225 6.88 -25.02 -12.02
N ASN A 226 5.55 -24.99 -12.15
CA ASN A 226 4.88 -24.20 -13.18
C ASN A 226 5.00 -22.69 -12.87
N VAL A 227 4.90 -22.30 -11.60
CA VAL A 227 5.07 -20.91 -11.15
C VAL A 227 6.52 -20.43 -11.33
N LYS A 228 7.52 -21.30 -11.11
CA LYS A 228 8.92 -20.98 -11.46
C LYS A 228 9.10 -20.70 -12.94
N ARG A 229 8.41 -21.46 -13.81
CA ARG A 229 8.40 -21.20 -15.26
C ARG A 229 7.64 -19.92 -15.60
N LEU A 230 6.52 -19.65 -14.93
CA LEU A 230 5.79 -18.39 -15.09
C LEU A 230 6.69 -17.17 -14.82
N ALA A 231 7.57 -17.28 -13.82
CA ALA A 231 8.53 -16.23 -13.49
C ALA A 231 9.53 -15.94 -14.63
N GLU A 232 9.66 -16.78 -15.65
CA GLU A 232 10.49 -16.48 -16.83
C GLU A 232 9.89 -15.35 -17.68
N PHE A 233 8.57 -15.13 -17.64
CA PHE A 233 7.90 -14.06 -18.37
C PHE A 233 8.48 -12.69 -18.00
N SER A 234 9.06 -11.99 -18.98
CA SER A 234 10.00 -10.88 -18.76
C SER A 234 9.40 -9.70 -17.99
N PHE A 235 8.08 -9.52 -18.04
CA PHE A 235 7.37 -8.45 -17.34
C PHE A 235 6.91 -8.82 -15.93
N VAL A 236 7.06 -10.07 -15.48
CA VAL A 236 6.76 -10.42 -14.09
C VAL A 236 7.69 -9.62 -13.19
N ARG A 237 7.09 -8.82 -12.30
CA ARG A 237 7.79 -8.04 -11.29
C ARG A 237 8.00 -8.87 -10.04
N VAL A 238 6.94 -9.50 -9.56
CA VAL A 238 6.94 -10.17 -8.26
C VAL A 238 5.94 -11.32 -8.26
N ILE A 239 6.30 -12.41 -7.58
CA ILE A 239 5.46 -13.56 -7.26
C ILE A 239 5.64 -13.86 -5.78
N ARG A 240 4.53 -13.97 -5.06
CA ARG A 240 4.52 -14.37 -3.66
C ARG A 240 3.26 -15.16 -3.30
N PRO A 241 3.25 -15.91 -2.19
CA PRO A 241 2.06 -16.62 -1.75
C PRO A 241 0.93 -15.63 -1.47
N MET A 242 -0.31 -16.04 -1.76
CA MET A 242 -1.47 -15.21 -1.44
C MET A 242 -1.58 -15.01 0.09
N PRO A 243 -1.60 -13.78 0.60
CA PRO A 243 -1.75 -13.55 2.03
C PRO A 243 -3.20 -13.78 2.46
N LYS A 244 -3.37 -14.11 3.74
CA LYS A 244 -4.69 -14.25 4.34
C LYS A 244 -5.25 -12.88 4.72
N LEU A 245 -6.57 -12.73 4.69
CA LEU A 245 -7.19 -11.57 5.30
C LEU A 245 -7.01 -11.61 6.82
N ARG A 246 -6.81 -10.44 7.46
CA ARG A 246 -6.79 -10.33 8.92
C ARG A 246 -8.07 -10.89 9.50
N GLY A 247 -7.91 -11.86 10.40
CA GLY A 247 -9.04 -12.42 11.12
C GLY A 247 -9.70 -11.38 12.03
N MET A 248 -11.02 -11.28 11.94
CA MET A 248 -11.86 -10.38 12.74
C MET A 248 -12.14 -10.91 14.16
N ARG A 249 -11.45 -11.98 14.56
CA ARG A 249 -11.76 -12.69 15.81
C ARG A 249 -11.40 -11.80 17.00
N PRO A 250 -12.35 -11.47 17.90
CA PRO A 250 -12.03 -10.73 19.10
C PRO A 250 -11.03 -11.53 19.93
N VAL A 251 -10.01 -10.84 20.45
CA VAL A 251 -8.93 -11.42 21.28
C VAL A 251 -9.50 -12.07 22.55
N GLN A 252 -10.71 -11.70 22.96
CA GLN A 252 -11.45 -12.34 24.06
C GLN A 252 -12.90 -12.60 23.66
N ARG A 253 -13.37 -13.83 23.89
CA ARG A 253 -14.81 -14.13 23.95
C ARG A 253 -15.39 -13.42 25.17
N SER A 254 -16.39 -12.57 24.95
CA SER A 254 -17.07 -11.79 25.98
C SER A 254 -17.92 -12.69 26.88
N ALA A 255 -17.30 -13.44 27.80
CA ALA A 255 -18.00 -14.05 28.93
C ALA A 255 -18.13 -13.04 30.09
N GLY A 256 -18.53 -11.80 29.77
CA GLY A 256 -18.52 -10.66 30.69
C GLY A 256 -19.92 -10.13 31.01
N VAL A 257 -20.05 -9.49 32.17
CA VAL A 257 -21.26 -8.79 32.61
C VAL A 257 -21.61 -7.70 31.61
N THR A 258 -22.81 -7.76 31.03
CA THR A 258 -23.33 -6.74 30.15
C THR A 258 -23.59 -5.45 30.94
N VAL A 259 -22.91 -4.36 30.58
CA VAL A 259 -23.11 -3.05 31.22
C VAL A 259 -24.01 -2.19 30.37
N ALA A 260 -25.00 -1.53 30.98
CA ALA A 260 -25.87 -0.61 30.27
C ALA A 260 -25.18 0.74 30.02
N CYS A 261 -25.56 1.42 28.94
CA CYS A 261 -25.24 2.82 28.71
C CYS A 261 -26.46 3.56 28.18
N ASN A 262 -26.44 4.89 28.26
CA ASN A 262 -27.46 5.73 27.65
C ASN A 262 -26.94 6.26 26.30
N LEU A 263 -27.82 6.36 25.32
CA LEU A 263 -27.54 7.02 24.05
C LEU A 263 -28.10 8.44 24.07
N PRO A 264 -27.55 9.35 23.25
CA PRO A 264 -28.05 10.72 23.19
C PRO A 264 -29.53 10.74 22.77
N THR A 265 -30.28 11.65 23.37
CA THR A 265 -31.73 11.80 23.11
C THR A 265 -32.00 12.37 21.72
N GLU A 266 -31.05 13.12 21.17
CA GLU A 266 -31.07 13.69 19.84
C GLU A 266 -30.87 12.59 18.79
N GLN A 267 -31.94 12.29 18.07
CA GLN A 267 -31.91 11.27 17.01
C GLN A 267 -31.15 11.70 15.74
N GLN A 268 -30.67 12.95 15.69
CA GLN A 268 -29.89 13.48 14.58
C GLN A 268 -28.46 13.80 15.04
N PRO A 269 -27.44 13.59 14.21
CA PRO A 269 -26.08 14.05 14.47
C PRO A 269 -25.99 15.58 14.44
N LEU A 270 -24.83 16.14 14.80
CA LEU A 270 -24.59 17.58 14.79
C LEU A 270 -24.73 18.18 13.39
N SER A 271 -24.28 17.46 12.36
CA SER A 271 -24.32 17.90 10.97
C SER A 271 -24.81 16.78 10.05
N SER A 272 -25.48 17.17 8.96
CA SER A 272 -25.87 16.25 7.89
C SER A 272 -24.75 16.00 6.86
N GLU A 273 -23.66 16.76 6.95
CA GLU A 273 -22.41 16.60 6.19
C GLU A 273 -21.21 16.53 7.15
N PRO A 274 -20.09 15.89 6.80
CA PRO A 274 -19.74 15.28 5.51
C PRO A 274 -20.38 13.89 5.30
N LYS A 275 -20.19 13.32 4.10
CA LYS A 275 -20.50 11.91 3.83
C LYS A 275 -19.35 11.03 4.31
N VAL A 276 -19.67 10.06 5.17
CA VAL A 276 -18.71 9.17 5.84
C VAL A 276 -19.10 7.72 5.59
N ALA A 277 -18.13 6.87 5.25
CA ALA A 277 -18.31 5.43 5.14
C ALA A 277 -17.44 4.63 6.12
N ILE A 278 -18.00 3.54 6.64
CA ILE A 278 -17.26 2.49 7.34
C ILE A 278 -17.30 1.24 6.45
N LEU A 279 -16.12 0.77 6.03
CA LEU A 279 -15.93 -0.45 5.26
C LEU A 279 -15.59 -1.58 6.23
N ASP A 280 -16.54 -2.46 6.51
CA ASP A 280 -16.36 -3.55 7.49
C ASP A 280 -17.23 -4.79 7.16
N GLY A 281 -17.42 -5.70 8.13
CA GLY A 281 -18.13 -6.96 7.99
C GLY A 281 -19.65 -6.91 8.17
N GLY A 282 -20.25 -5.72 8.26
CA GLY A 282 -21.70 -5.54 8.30
C GLY A 282 -22.26 -5.15 9.67
N LEU A 283 -23.58 -5.16 9.79
CA LEU A 283 -24.31 -4.78 11.00
C LEU A 283 -25.31 -5.86 11.43
N PRO A 284 -25.41 -6.20 12.73
CA PRO A 284 -26.41 -7.14 13.22
C PRO A 284 -27.82 -6.67 12.93
N LYS A 285 -28.77 -7.59 12.69
CA LYS A 285 -30.18 -7.22 12.41
C LYS A 285 -30.82 -6.34 13.48
N ARG A 286 -30.37 -6.44 14.73
CA ARG A 286 -30.83 -5.61 15.84
C ARG A 286 -29.66 -4.86 16.45
N HIS A 287 -29.66 -3.54 16.32
CA HIS A 287 -28.65 -2.67 16.93
C HIS A 287 -29.26 -1.31 17.32
N SER A 288 -28.67 -0.64 18.30
CA SER A 288 -29.15 0.65 18.81
C SER A 288 -28.69 1.88 18.01
N ILE A 289 -27.88 1.71 16.96
CA ILE A 289 -27.29 2.83 16.19
C ILE A 289 -28.13 3.31 15.00
N ALA A 290 -29.28 2.67 14.75
CA ALA A 290 -30.13 2.95 13.59
C ALA A 290 -30.44 4.45 13.34
N PRO A 291 -30.65 5.30 14.37
CA PRO A 291 -30.89 6.72 14.15
C PRO A 291 -29.76 7.49 13.44
N TRP A 292 -28.51 7.02 13.55
CA TRP A 292 -27.33 7.69 12.98
C TRP A 292 -26.74 6.96 11.77
N VAL A 293 -27.27 5.79 11.41
CA VAL A 293 -26.95 5.10 10.15
C VAL A 293 -27.84 5.68 9.06
N ARG A 294 -27.23 6.36 8.09
CA ARG A 294 -27.96 6.90 6.94
C ARG A 294 -28.26 5.79 5.94
N THR A 295 -27.23 5.00 5.60
CA THR A 295 -27.35 3.88 4.66
C THR A 295 -26.62 2.66 5.21
N TYR A 296 -27.24 1.49 5.09
CA TYR A 296 -26.55 0.21 5.20
C TYR A 296 -26.57 -0.45 3.83
N ARG A 297 -25.40 -0.64 3.22
CA ARG A 297 -25.25 -1.27 1.90
C ARG A 297 -24.49 -2.57 2.03
N VAL A 298 -25.01 -3.58 1.36
CA VAL A 298 -24.36 -4.87 1.17
C VAL A 298 -23.76 -4.88 -0.24
N LEU A 299 -22.46 -5.17 -0.37
CA LEU A 299 -21.77 -5.10 -1.66
C LEU A 299 -21.93 -6.37 -2.50
N ASP A 300 -22.13 -7.53 -1.86
CA ASP A 300 -22.69 -8.73 -2.50
C ASP A 300 -23.99 -9.14 -1.81
N GLU A 301 -25.11 -8.93 -2.50
CA GLU A 301 -26.45 -9.27 -2.03
C GLU A 301 -26.69 -10.79 -1.94
N ASN A 302 -25.89 -11.60 -2.64
CA ASN A 302 -26.03 -13.05 -2.65
C ASN A 302 -25.21 -13.73 -1.54
N ALA A 303 -24.26 -13.02 -0.93
CA ALA A 303 -23.42 -13.55 0.13
C ALA A 303 -24.09 -13.45 1.51
N ALA A 304 -23.89 -14.47 2.34
CA ALA A 304 -24.31 -14.44 3.74
C ALA A 304 -23.38 -13.57 4.60
N ASP A 305 -23.87 -13.09 5.75
CA ASP A 305 -23.04 -12.38 6.72
C ASP A 305 -21.93 -13.28 7.28
N ASP A 306 -20.71 -12.75 7.43
CA ASP A 306 -19.71 -13.37 8.28
C ASP A 306 -20.10 -13.14 9.76
N PRO A 307 -20.24 -14.19 10.59
CA PRO A 307 -20.66 -14.02 11.98
C PRO A 307 -19.73 -13.13 12.82
N GLY A 308 -18.42 -13.15 12.57
CA GLY A 308 -17.47 -12.27 13.26
C GLY A 308 -17.50 -10.84 12.72
N GLY A 309 -17.81 -10.69 11.44
CA GLY A 309 -17.94 -9.41 10.75
C GLY A 309 -19.04 -8.51 11.30
N LEU A 310 -20.20 -9.06 11.68
CA LEU A 310 -21.33 -8.27 12.18
C LEU A 310 -21.03 -7.58 13.52
N GLU A 311 -20.52 -8.33 14.50
CA GLU A 311 -20.18 -7.79 15.81
C GLU A 311 -19.05 -6.76 15.70
N HIS A 312 -18.04 -7.05 14.89
CA HIS A 312 -16.93 -6.14 14.66
C HIS A 312 -17.39 -4.86 13.95
N GLY A 313 -18.19 -4.98 12.89
CA GLY A 313 -18.70 -3.83 12.13
C GLY A 313 -19.57 -2.91 12.98
N LEU A 314 -20.40 -3.47 13.89
CA LEU A 314 -21.11 -2.68 14.90
C LEU A 314 -20.15 -1.96 15.85
N GLY A 315 -19.12 -2.66 16.34
CA GLY A 315 -18.12 -2.08 17.23
C GLY A 315 -17.32 -0.93 16.60
N VAL A 316 -16.86 -1.11 15.36
CA VAL A 316 -16.16 -0.07 14.57
C VAL A 316 -17.06 1.13 14.30
N THR A 317 -18.32 0.89 13.93
CA THR A 317 -19.29 1.96 13.68
C THR A 317 -19.63 2.71 14.98
N SER A 318 -19.74 1.99 16.10
CA SER A 318 -19.90 2.58 17.43
C SER A 318 -18.71 3.46 17.81
N ALA A 319 -17.48 3.01 17.54
CA ALA A 319 -16.27 3.78 17.80
C ALA A 319 -16.23 5.08 16.98
N PHE A 320 -16.66 5.04 15.72
CA PHE A 320 -16.81 6.25 14.89
C PHE A 320 -17.89 7.21 15.44
N LEU A 321 -19.07 6.69 15.78
CA LEU A 321 -20.20 7.52 16.19
C LEU A 321 -19.98 8.16 17.57
N PHE A 322 -19.46 7.38 18.53
CA PHE A 322 -19.48 7.73 19.94
C PHE A 322 -18.09 7.83 20.58
N GLY A 323 -17.05 7.26 19.96
CA GLY A 323 -15.76 7.03 20.62
C GLY A 323 -15.88 5.96 21.73
N PRO A 324 -14.91 5.88 22.66
CA PRO A 324 -14.99 4.97 23.79
C PRO A 324 -16.09 5.41 24.77
N ILE A 325 -17.05 4.53 25.06
CA ILE A 325 -18.20 4.87 25.93
C ILE A 325 -17.90 4.49 27.38
N ALA A 326 -18.00 5.45 28.30
CA ALA A 326 -17.80 5.13 29.72
C ALA A 326 -19.00 4.29 30.26
N PRO A 327 -18.75 3.24 31.05
CA PRO A 327 -19.79 2.49 31.75
C PRO A 327 -20.75 3.38 32.54
N ASN A 328 -22.06 3.09 32.48
CA ASN A 328 -23.12 3.84 33.16
C ASN A 328 -23.16 5.35 32.83
N SER A 329 -22.62 5.74 31.66
CA SER A 329 -22.66 7.13 31.17
C SER A 329 -23.59 7.29 29.98
N THR A 330 -23.76 8.53 29.52
CA THR A 330 -24.45 8.86 28.28
C THR A 330 -23.43 9.15 27.20
N ALA A 331 -23.51 8.45 26.06
CA ALA A 331 -22.64 8.69 24.92
C ALA A 331 -22.86 10.11 24.33
N ALA A 332 -21.78 10.71 23.82
CA ALA A 332 -21.86 12.03 23.19
C ALA A 332 -22.63 11.98 21.87
N ARG A 333 -23.26 13.10 21.49
CA ARG A 333 -23.93 13.23 20.18
C ARG A 333 -22.92 13.01 19.03
N PRO A 334 -23.24 12.17 18.03
CA PRO A 334 -22.38 11.99 16.85
C PRO A 334 -22.23 13.27 16.03
N TYR A 335 -21.09 13.44 15.36
CA TYR A 335 -20.83 14.63 14.53
C TYR A 335 -21.57 14.59 13.19
N SER A 336 -21.63 13.43 12.56
CA SER A 336 -22.32 13.22 11.28
C SER A 336 -23.06 11.89 11.29
N TYR A 337 -23.88 11.68 10.25
CA TYR A 337 -24.36 10.34 9.92
C TYR A 337 -23.21 9.48 9.40
N VAL A 338 -23.43 8.17 9.38
CA VAL A 338 -22.51 7.19 8.81
C VAL A 338 -23.25 6.28 7.82
N ASP A 339 -22.59 5.96 6.71
CA ASP A 339 -22.98 4.84 5.86
C ASP A 339 -22.11 3.63 6.24
N HIS A 340 -22.73 2.49 6.50
CA HIS A 340 -22.01 1.24 6.75
C HIS A 340 -22.07 0.37 5.50
N LEU A 341 -20.90 -0.05 5.02
CA LEU A 341 -20.73 -0.80 3.78
C LEU A 341 -20.14 -2.17 4.13
N ARG A 342 -20.94 -3.23 3.96
CA ARG A 342 -20.49 -4.62 4.16
C ARG A 342 -19.63 -5.06 2.98
N VAL A 343 -18.31 -4.98 3.15
CA VAL A 343 -17.31 -5.41 2.16
C VAL A 343 -16.66 -6.75 2.52
N LEU A 344 -16.90 -7.25 3.73
CA LEU A 344 -16.48 -8.57 4.15
C LEU A 344 -17.71 -9.43 4.42
N ASP A 345 -17.78 -10.60 3.79
CA ASP A 345 -18.91 -11.52 3.85
C ASP A 345 -18.44 -12.98 4.02
N ARG A 346 -19.38 -13.91 4.13
CA ARG A 346 -19.09 -15.33 4.41
C ARG A 346 -18.47 -16.08 3.23
N GLU A 347 -18.54 -15.56 2.00
CA GLU A 347 -17.89 -16.22 0.85
C GLU A 347 -16.36 -16.23 0.96
N THR A 348 -15.83 -15.47 1.91
CA THR A 348 -14.43 -15.55 2.34
C THR A 348 -14.00 -16.97 2.75
N ASP A 349 -14.89 -17.78 3.33
CA ASP A 349 -14.60 -19.16 3.69
C ASP A 349 -14.49 -20.09 2.46
N SER A 350 -15.26 -19.83 1.40
CA SER A 350 -15.29 -20.62 0.17
C SER A 350 -14.20 -20.25 -0.83
N GLU A 351 -13.66 -19.04 -0.73
CA GLU A 351 -12.67 -18.50 -1.65
C GLU A 351 -11.22 -18.57 -1.11
N ASP A 352 -10.94 -19.07 0.11
CA ASP A 352 -9.57 -19.15 0.70
C ASP A 352 -8.53 -19.69 -0.31
N PRO A 353 -7.55 -18.87 -0.76
CA PRO A 353 -7.12 -17.56 -0.24
C PRO A 353 -7.46 -16.31 -1.11
N LEU A 354 -8.38 -16.41 -2.06
CA LEU A 354 -8.75 -15.35 -3.02
C LEU A 354 -9.70 -14.27 -2.45
N GLU A 355 -10.26 -14.48 -1.26
CA GLU A 355 -11.21 -13.57 -0.61
C GLU A 355 -10.64 -12.16 -0.40
N LEU A 356 -9.31 -12.10 -0.26
CA LEU A 356 -8.55 -10.86 -0.14
C LEU A 356 -8.76 -9.94 -1.35
N TYR A 357 -8.78 -10.53 -2.55
CA TYR A 357 -8.88 -9.79 -3.80
C TYR A 357 -10.32 -9.37 -4.10
N ARG A 358 -11.29 -10.23 -3.77
CA ARG A 358 -12.72 -9.88 -3.82
C ARG A 358 -13.03 -8.70 -2.88
N THR A 359 -12.54 -8.76 -1.64
CA THR A 359 -12.71 -7.66 -0.67
C THR A 359 -12.08 -6.36 -1.18
N LEU A 360 -10.89 -6.43 -1.79
CA LEU A 360 -10.27 -5.26 -2.42
C LEU A 360 -11.15 -4.68 -3.55
N GLY A 361 -11.83 -5.53 -4.32
CA GLY A 361 -12.76 -5.12 -5.38
C GLY A 361 -13.93 -4.29 -4.86
N PHE A 362 -14.50 -4.68 -3.72
CA PHE A 362 -15.54 -3.88 -3.07
C PHE A 362 -15.00 -2.56 -2.52
N VAL A 363 -13.78 -2.55 -1.97
CA VAL A 363 -13.12 -1.31 -1.52
C VAL A 363 -12.85 -0.37 -2.70
N GLU A 364 -12.36 -0.90 -3.82
CA GLU A 364 -12.14 -0.16 -5.07
C GLU A 364 -13.46 0.43 -5.59
N GLU A 365 -14.55 -0.35 -5.65
CA GLU A 365 -15.86 0.13 -6.10
C GLU A 365 -16.31 1.35 -5.28
N VAL A 366 -16.11 1.30 -3.96
CA VAL A 366 -16.50 2.41 -3.06
C VAL A 366 -15.63 3.64 -3.30
N LEU A 367 -14.32 3.49 -3.45
CA LEU A 367 -13.40 4.59 -3.73
C LEU A 367 -13.67 5.23 -5.10
N LEU A 368 -13.89 4.42 -6.14
CA LEU A 368 -14.23 4.87 -7.49
C LEU A 368 -15.57 5.62 -7.56
N SER A 369 -16.48 5.33 -6.63
CA SER A 369 -17.77 6.01 -6.55
C SER A 369 -17.63 7.50 -6.21
N ARG A 370 -16.52 7.89 -5.56
CA ARG A 370 -16.20 9.26 -5.10
C ARG A 370 -17.32 9.89 -4.26
N GLN A 371 -18.16 9.08 -3.61
CA GLN A 371 -19.31 9.55 -2.85
C GLN A 371 -18.96 10.02 -1.44
N TYR A 372 -17.83 9.58 -0.90
CA TYR A 372 -17.46 9.76 0.50
C TYR A 372 -16.24 10.66 0.64
N GLN A 373 -16.31 11.63 1.55
CA GLN A 373 -15.16 12.49 1.89
C GLN A 373 -14.30 11.86 2.99
N PHE A 374 -14.87 10.94 3.76
CA PHE A 374 -14.22 10.29 4.89
C PHE A 374 -14.54 8.80 4.87
N ILE A 375 -13.50 7.97 5.00
CA ILE A 375 -13.64 6.52 4.96
C ILE A 375 -12.79 5.90 6.07
N ASN A 376 -13.33 4.93 6.81
CA ASN A 376 -12.52 4.06 7.66
C ASN A 376 -12.43 2.66 7.07
N LEU A 377 -11.21 2.11 7.05
CA LEU A 377 -10.93 0.71 6.75
C LEU A 377 -10.21 0.07 7.92
N SER A 378 -10.88 -0.85 8.59
CA SER A 378 -10.31 -1.64 9.69
C SER A 378 -10.05 -3.09 9.31
N LEU A 379 -9.89 -3.32 7.99
CA LEU A 379 -9.63 -4.61 7.34
C LEU A 379 -8.33 -4.54 6.51
N GLY A 380 -7.79 -5.70 6.17
CA GLY A 380 -6.73 -5.84 5.18
C GLY A 380 -5.93 -7.12 5.35
N PRO A 381 -4.90 -7.36 4.51
CA PRO A 381 -4.05 -8.54 4.61
C PRO A 381 -3.36 -8.67 5.98
N ASP A 382 -3.24 -9.90 6.49
CA ASP A 382 -2.43 -10.25 7.66
C ASP A 382 -0.96 -10.41 7.25
N LEU A 383 -0.39 -9.31 6.76
CA LEU A 383 0.94 -9.29 6.18
C LEU A 383 1.66 -8.00 6.59
N PRO A 384 2.75 -8.10 7.38
CA PRO A 384 3.67 -6.98 7.59
C PRO A 384 4.22 -6.48 6.27
N ILE A 385 4.42 -5.18 6.16
CA ILE A 385 4.86 -4.56 4.91
C ILE A 385 6.28 -5.00 4.51
N ASP A 386 6.51 -5.06 3.20
CA ASP A 386 7.81 -5.31 2.60
C ASP A 386 8.41 -4.02 2.03
N ASP A 387 9.73 -3.84 2.14
CA ASP A 387 10.39 -2.61 1.67
C ASP A 387 10.63 -2.61 0.15
N THR A 388 10.63 -3.78 -0.49
CA THR A 388 11.05 -3.96 -1.88
C THR A 388 9.87 -3.91 -2.85
N ASP A 389 8.81 -4.65 -2.56
CA ASP A 389 7.67 -4.80 -3.47
C ASP A 389 6.34 -4.50 -2.78
N VAL A 390 5.64 -3.50 -3.34
CA VAL A 390 4.38 -2.98 -2.83
C VAL A 390 3.26 -3.99 -3.04
N HIS A 391 2.31 -4.03 -2.11
CA HIS A 391 1.15 -4.90 -2.22
C HIS A 391 0.03 -4.30 -3.04
N ALA A 392 -0.72 -5.16 -3.75
CA ALA A 392 -1.87 -4.77 -4.57
C ALA A 392 -2.84 -3.84 -3.81
N TRP A 393 -3.28 -4.24 -2.61
CA TRP A 393 -4.05 -3.39 -1.69
C TRP A 393 -3.48 -1.99 -1.48
N THR A 394 -2.21 -1.88 -1.09
CA THR A 394 -1.56 -0.57 -0.90
C THR A 394 -1.53 0.20 -2.22
N SER A 395 -1.11 -0.43 -3.32
CA SER A 395 -0.99 0.23 -4.63
C SER A 395 -2.33 0.77 -5.14
N VAL A 396 -3.39 -0.03 -5.07
CA VAL A 396 -4.74 0.34 -5.56
C VAL A 396 -5.33 1.44 -4.70
N ILE A 397 -5.32 1.28 -3.37
CA ILE A 397 -5.90 2.27 -2.45
C ILE A 397 -5.12 3.59 -2.51
N ASP A 398 -3.78 3.54 -2.53
CA ASP A 398 -2.94 4.75 -2.57
C ASP A 398 -3.13 5.54 -3.87
N ASP A 399 -3.28 4.86 -5.01
CA ASP A 399 -3.53 5.48 -6.31
C ASP A 399 -4.90 6.17 -6.35
N LEU A 400 -5.95 5.50 -5.86
CA LEU A 400 -7.31 6.04 -5.81
C LEU A 400 -7.48 7.22 -4.85
N LEU A 401 -6.67 7.28 -3.79
CA LEU A 401 -6.66 8.39 -2.83
C LEU A 401 -5.72 9.55 -3.24
N SER A 402 -4.99 9.41 -4.35
CA SER A 402 -3.97 10.40 -4.76
C SER A 402 -4.54 11.78 -5.11
N ASP A 403 -5.85 11.88 -5.35
CA ASP A 403 -6.51 13.16 -5.55
C ASP A 403 -6.81 13.93 -4.25
N GLY A 404 -6.68 13.29 -3.08
CA GLY A 404 -6.87 13.96 -1.79
C GLY A 404 -8.30 14.46 -1.52
N ASP A 405 -9.28 14.04 -2.33
CA ASP A 405 -10.70 14.37 -2.12
C ASP A 405 -11.33 13.50 -1.00
N THR A 406 -10.65 12.43 -0.60
CA THR A 406 -11.07 11.50 0.45
C THR A 406 -9.99 11.35 1.51
N LEU A 407 -10.33 11.61 2.78
CA LEU A 407 -9.50 11.24 3.91
C LEU A 407 -9.87 9.84 4.37
N MET A 408 -8.93 8.90 4.24
CA MET A 408 -9.12 7.52 4.64
C MET A 408 -8.25 7.17 5.86
N THR A 409 -8.84 6.58 6.91
CA THR A 409 -8.10 6.01 8.04
C THR A 409 -7.96 4.50 7.90
N VAL A 410 -6.76 3.97 8.16
CA VAL A 410 -6.43 2.55 8.06
C VAL A 410 -5.80 2.06 9.37
N ALA A 411 -6.35 0.99 9.94
CA ALA A 411 -5.79 0.37 11.15
C ALA A 411 -4.44 -0.33 10.85
N VAL A 412 -3.40 -0.01 11.64
CA VAL A 412 -2.01 -0.46 11.35
C VAL A 412 -1.72 -1.94 11.62
N GLY A 413 -2.60 -2.64 12.32
CA GLY A 413 -2.41 -4.04 12.70
C GLY A 413 -2.18 -4.22 14.20
N ASN A 414 -2.45 -5.45 14.68
CA ASN A 414 -2.40 -5.82 16.10
C ASN A 414 -1.25 -6.82 16.41
N ASN A 415 -0.21 -6.82 15.57
CA ASN A 415 0.96 -7.71 15.61
C ASN A 415 2.17 -7.11 16.34
N GLY A 416 2.00 -6.01 17.09
CA GLY A 416 3.10 -5.25 17.72
C GLY A 416 3.93 -6.00 18.77
N GLU A 417 3.43 -7.14 19.27
CA GLU A 417 4.13 -8.04 20.20
C GLU A 417 4.94 -9.14 19.48
N MET A 418 4.81 -9.25 18.16
CA MET A 418 5.58 -10.21 17.37
C MET A 418 7.06 -9.81 17.30
N ASP A 419 7.91 -10.70 16.78
CA ASP A 419 9.35 -10.46 16.73
C ASP A 419 9.70 -9.28 15.80
N ARG A 420 10.12 -8.17 16.41
CA ARG A 420 10.55 -6.96 15.72
C ARG A 420 11.82 -7.15 14.89
N SER A 421 12.73 -8.02 15.32
CA SER A 421 14.04 -8.19 14.67
C SER A 421 13.93 -8.77 13.26
N VAL A 422 12.89 -9.57 13.03
CA VAL A 422 12.55 -10.16 11.72
C VAL A 422 11.41 -9.41 11.01
N GLY A 423 10.98 -8.26 11.52
CA GLY A 423 9.96 -7.41 10.89
C GLY A 423 8.51 -7.82 11.15
N ASN A 424 8.25 -8.86 11.94
CA ASN A 424 6.89 -9.37 12.15
C ASN A 424 6.00 -8.43 12.96
N ALA A 425 6.57 -7.45 13.68
CA ALA A 425 5.83 -6.41 14.40
C ALA A 425 5.50 -5.18 13.56
N ARG A 426 5.95 -5.13 12.30
CA ARG A 426 5.77 -3.95 11.45
C ARG A 426 4.31 -3.71 11.11
N VAL A 427 3.98 -2.46 10.79
CA VAL A 427 2.69 -2.06 10.22
C VAL A 427 2.29 -3.01 9.06
N GLN A 428 1.01 -3.34 9.00
CA GLN A 428 0.47 -4.32 8.05
C GLN A 428 -0.17 -3.65 6.85
N VAL A 429 -0.23 -4.34 5.72
CA VAL A 429 -0.90 -3.84 4.51
C VAL A 429 -2.40 -3.56 4.79
N PRO A 430 -3.00 -2.46 4.28
CA PRO A 430 -2.41 -1.39 3.45
C PRO A 430 -2.00 -0.15 4.25
N SER A 431 -1.67 -0.26 5.54
CA SER A 431 -1.37 0.91 6.37
C SER A 431 -0.05 1.62 6.01
N ASP A 432 0.69 1.13 5.02
CA ASP A 432 1.83 1.81 4.40
C ASP A 432 1.45 2.76 3.25
N CYS A 433 0.16 2.94 2.94
CA CYS A 433 -0.30 4.00 2.04
C CYS A 433 0.25 5.37 2.47
N VAL A 434 0.63 6.18 1.49
CA VAL A 434 1.08 7.57 1.67
C VAL A 434 -0.13 8.51 1.71
N ASN A 435 -1.15 8.22 0.91
CA ASN A 435 -2.36 9.01 0.77
C ASN A 435 -3.49 8.59 1.76
N ALA A 436 -3.18 7.73 2.73
CA ALA A 436 -4.10 7.35 3.80
C ALA A 436 -3.44 7.54 5.18
N LEU A 437 -4.26 7.84 6.19
CA LEU A 437 -3.83 7.96 7.58
C LEU A 437 -3.82 6.59 8.26
N SER A 438 -2.63 6.09 8.52
CA SER A 438 -2.40 4.89 9.31
C SER A 438 -2.54 5.20 10.81
N VAL A 439 -3.42 4.47 11.49
CA VAL A 439 -3.78 4.74 12.89
C VAL A 439 -3.34 3.61 13.81
N GLY A 440 -2.44 3.94 14.74
CA GLY A 440 -2.00 3.09 15.83
C GLY A 440 -2.89 3.23 17.07
N ALA A 441 -2.75 2.27 18.00
CA ALA A 441 -3.50 2.26 19.25
C ALA A 441 -2.62 2.75 20.42
N ALA A 442 -3.17 3.69 21.19
CA ALA A 442 -2.68 4.09 22.50
C ALA A 442 -3.36 3.27 23.62
N ASP A 443 -2.64 3.06 24.72
CA ASP A 443 -3.09 2.30 25.89
C ASP A 443 -4.04 3.07 26.82
N ASN A 444 -4.14 4.39 26.64
CA ASN A 444 -4.84 5.27 27.57
C ASN A 444 -5.36 6.57 26.91
N VAL A 445 -6.25 7.27 27.60
CA VAL A 445 -6.79 8.60 27.25
C VAL A 445 -6.24 9.73 28.12
N ASP A 446 -5.49 9.42 29.19
CA ASP A 446 -4.92 10.43 30.08
C ASP A 446 -3.77 11.21 29.39
N ALA A 447 -3.36 12.33 29.99
CA ALA A 447 -2.24 13.15 29.48
C ALA A 447 -0.93 12.35 29.31
N THR A 448 -0.76 11.31 30.12
CA THR A 448 0.28 10.29 29.97
C THR A 448 -0.33 9.02 29.39
N TRP A 449 -0.02 8.76 28.13
CA TRP A 449 -0.36 7.55 27.39
C TRP A 449 0.89 7.01 26.69
N ALA A 450 0.88 5.71 26.39
CA ALA A 450 1.89 5.06 25.56
C ALA A 450 1.23 4.26 24.43
N ARG A 451 2.04 3.74 23.51
CA ARG A 451 1.58 2.81 22.48
C ARG A 451 1.09 1.53 23.16
N ALA A 452 -0.11 1.07 22.82
CA ALA A 452 -0.60 -0.24 23.24
C ALA A 452 0.32 -1.35 22.72
N ALA A 453 0.63 -2.36 23.55
CA ALA A 453 1.64 -3.37 23.23
C ALA A 453 1.39 -4.08 21.89
N TYR A 454 0.13 -4.41 21.61
CA TYR A 454 -0.31 -5.06 20.37
C TYR A 454 -0.26 -4.15 19.13
N SER A 455 -0.23 -2.82 19.25
CA SER A 455 -0.28 -1.93 18.08
C SER A 455 0.96 -2.12 17.21
N ALA A 456 0.81 -2.41 15.92
CA ALA A 456 1.94 -2.54 15.01
C ALA A 456 2.83 -1.28 15.00
N ILE A 457 4.11 -1.46 14.66
CA ILE A 457 5.14 -0.41 14.74
C ILE A 457 5.74 -0.07 13.38
N GLY A 458 6.17 1.17 13.21
CA GLY A 458 6.95 1.56 12.04
C GLY A 458 8.39 1.00 12.03
N PRO A 459 9.18 1.37 11.00
CA PRO A 459 8.83 2.34 9.96
C PRO A 459 7.90 1.78 8.88
N GLY A 460 7.22 2.68 8.18
CA GLY A 460 6.57 2.41 6.90
C GLY A 460 7.59 2.24 5.76
N ARG A 461 7.09 2.18 4.51
CA ARG A 461 7.92 2.13 3.30
C ARG A 461 8.17 3.54 2.77
N SER A 462 9.31 3.77 2.11
CA SER A 462 9.56 5.05 1.44
C SER A 462 8.50 5.34 0.36
N PRO A 463 7.95 6.57 0.27
CA PRO A 463 8.33 7.77 1.03
C PRO A 463 7.64 7.95 2.40
N GLY A 464 6.57 7.20 2.70
CA GLY A 464 5.84 7.22 3.97
C GLY A 464 6.53 6.46 5.12
N VAL A 465 7.76 6.86 5.47
CA VAL A 465 8.60 6.13 6.45
C VAL A 465 8.07 6.24 7.88
N VAL A 466 7.44 7.35 8.25
CA VAL A 466 6.88 7.54 9.59
C VAL A 466 5.51 6.88 9.64
N LYS A 467 5.41 5.77 10.37
CA LYS A 467 4.16 5.03 10.63
C LYS A 467 4.15 4.50 12.08
N PRO A 468 3.00 4.38 12.76
CA PRO A 468 1.71 4.95 12.35
C PRO A 468 1.80 6.49 12.22
N ASP A 469 0.96 7.09 11.38
CA ASP A 469 0.96 8.55 11.18
C ASP A 469 0.46 9.23 12.47
N LEU A 470 -0.58 8.64 13.06
CA LEU A 470 -1.19 9.11 14.31
C LEU A 470 -1.58 7.93 15.20
N MET A 471 -1.82 8.22 16.48
CA MET A 471 -2.33 7.24 17.45
C MET A 471 -3.59 7.77 18.13
N ALA A 472 -4.52 6.87 18.39
CA ALA A 472 -5.72 7.13 19.20
C ALA A 472 -5.91 6.00 20.20
N PHE A 473 -6.67 6.25 21.27
CA PHE A 473 -6.96 5.22 22.26
C PHE A 473 -7.60 3.99 21.60
N GLY A 474 -7.00 2.82 21.80
CA GLY A 474 -7.48 1.54 21.29
C GLY A 474 -7.76 0.51 22.37
N GLY A 475 -7.55 0.84 23.64
CA GLY A 475 -7.72 -0.05 24.78
C GLY A 475 -6.45 -0.79 25.20
N ASP A 476 -6.42 -1.21 26.46
CA ASP A 476 -5.34 -1.94 27.10
C ASP A 476 -5.89 -2.90 28.16
N ALA A 477 -5.76 -4.21 27.88
CA ALA A 477 -6.20 -5.26 28.80
C ALA A 477 -5.34 -5.32 30.07
N SER A 478 -4.06 -4.94 30.00
CA SER A 478 -3.13 -5.06 31.15
C SER A 478 -3.51 -4.14 32.31
N ASN A 479 -4.07 -2.97 31.99
CA ASN A 479 -4.55 -1.99 32.97
C ASN A 479 -6.08 -1.92 33.06
N SER A 480 -6.81 -2.90 32.51
CA SER A 480 -8.28 -2.94 32.48
C SER A 480 -8.93 -1.68 31.87
N LYS A 481 -8.24 -1.01 30.94
CA LYS A 481 -8.72 0.17 30.23
C LYS A 481 -9.23 -0.26 28.85
N TYR A 482 -10.43 -0.83 28.80
CA TYR A 482 -11.00 -1.30 27.53
C TYR A 482 -11.62 -0.16 26.71
N PHE A 483 -11.60 -0.33 25.39
CA PHE A 483 -12.40 0.46 24.47
C PHE A 483 -13.82 -0.12 24.46
N HIS A 484 -14.75 0.51 25.17
CA HIS A 484 -16.12 0.02 25.23
C HIS A 484 -16.93 0.51 24.02
N VAL A 485 -17.52 -0.44 23.30
CA VAL A 485 -18.39 -0.21 22.14
C VAL A 485 -19.78 -0.77 22.39
N LEU A 486 -20.75 -0.43 21.53
CA LEU A 486 -22.08 -1.01 21.59
C LEU A 486 -22.09 -2.49 21.15
N GLY A 487 -22.79 -3.32 21.91
CA GLY A 487 -23.08 -4.71 21.59
C GLY A 487 -24.36 -4.89 20.78
N GLU A 488 -24.54 -6.10 20.23
CA GLU A 488 -25.77 -6.47 19.53
C GLU A 488 -26.99 -6.37 20.45
N GLY A 489 -28.09 -5.84 19.91
CA GLY A 489 -29.36 -5.72 20.60
C GLY A 489 -30.03 -4.37 20.39
N ALA A 490 -31.35 -4.33 20.63
CA ALA A 490 -32.11 -3.09 20.56
C ALA A 490 -31.85 -2.16 21.77
N LYS A 491 -31.42 -2.73 22.90
CA LYS A 491 -31.05 -1.97 24.09
C LYS A 491 -29.56 -1.66 24.04
N PRO A 492 -29.14 -0.42 24.31
CA PRO A 492 -27.73 -0.06 24.34
C PRO A 492 -27.01 -0.76 25.49
N THR A 493 -26.06 -1.62 25.12
CA THR A 493 -25.21 -2.37 26.03
C THR A 493 -23.76 -2.25 25.59
N LEU A 494 -22.84 -2.25 26.54
CA LEU A 494 -21.41 -2.12 26.27
C LEU A 494 -20.71 -3.47 26.23
N VAL A 495 -19.82 -3.61 25.24
CA VAL A 495 -18.89 -4.72 25.09
C VAL A 495 -17.47 -4.16 25.17
N PRO A 496 -16.61 -4.69 26.06
CA PRO A 496 -15.22 -4.29 26.13
C PRO A 496 -14.47 -4.84 24.91
N GLN A 497 -13.74 -3.96 24.22
CA GLN A 497 -12.90 -4.30 23.08
C GLN A 497 -11.50 -3.70 23.24
N LEU A 498 -10.58 -4.16 22.39
CA LEU A 498 -9.27 -3.55 22.19
C LEU A 498 -8.79 -3.81 20.77
N GLY A 499 -8.02 -2.88 20.21
CA GLY A 499 -7.45 -3.05 18.88
C GLY A 499 -7.31 -1.74 18.09
N THR A 500 -6.42 -1.77 17.10
CA THR A 500 -6.26 -0.68 16.13
C THR A 500 -7.51 -0.47 15.26
N SER A 501 -8.34 -1.50 15.11
CA SER A 501 -9.66 -1.42 14.44
C SER A 501 -10.66 -0.50 15.14
N PHE A 502 -10.48 -0.20 16.44
CA PHE A 502 -11.31 0.76 17.18
C PHE A 502 -10.63 2.13 17.29
N ALA A 503 -9.30 2.16 17.36
CA ALA A 503 -8.52 3.41 17.35
C ALA A 503 -8.69 4.17 16.02
N SER A 504 -8.67 3.47 14.88
CA SER A 504 -8.81 4.04 13.53
C SER A 504 -10.12 4.84 13.33
N PRO A 505 -11.32 4.26 13.51
CA PRO A 505 -12.57 5.01 13.40
C PRO A 505 -12.73 6.08 14.48
N TYR A 506 -12.13 5.90 15.67
CA TYR A 506 -12.13 6.93 16.70
C TYR A 506 -11.27 8.14 16.31
N LEU A 507 -10.17 7.93 15.59
CA LEU A 507 -9.40 9.04 15.03
C LEU A 507 -10.18 9.73 13.91
N LEU A 508 -10.79 8.95 13.00
CA LEU A 508 -11.64 9.49 11.92
C LEU A 508 -12.78 10.36 12.47
N ARG A 509 -13.36 9.95 13.61
CA ARG A 509 -14.39 10.72 14.32
C ARG A 509 -13.94 12.15 14.58
N ASN A 510 -12.70 12.37 14.99
CA ASN A 510 -12.18 13.72 15.27
C ASN A 510 -12.03 14.54 13.99
N ALA A 511 -11.51 13.95 12.92
CA ALA A 511 -11.40 14.60 11.60
C ALA A 511 -12.78 15.04 11.07
N VAL A 512 -13.77 14.14 11.15
CA VAL A 512 -15.16 14.46 10.80
C VAL A 512 -15.76 15.53 11.71
N GLY A 513 -15.40 15.54 13.00
CA GLY A 513 -15.81 16.58 13.95
C GLY A 513 -15.31 17.97 13.53
N VAL A 514 -14.04 18.09 13.13
CA VAL A 514 -13.47 19.32 12.58
C VAL A 514 -14.28 19.77 11.36
N ARG A 515 -14.53 18.87 10.41
CA ARG A 515 -15.32 19.16 9.20
C ARG A 515 -16.78 19.55 9.48
N ALA A 516 -17.41 18.91 10.47
CA ALA A 516 -18.80 19.16 10.85
C ALA A 516 -18.98 20.49 11.60
N ILE A 517 -17.99 20.92 12.37
CA ILE A 517 -18.04 22.16 13.16
C ILE A 517 -17.59 23.36 12.33
N LEU A 518 -16.50 23.23 11.57
CA LEU A 518 -15.88 24.34 10.84
C LEU A 518 -16.43 24.51 9.41
N GLY A 519 -17.22 23.56 8.90
CA GLY A 519 -17.89 23.68 7.61
C GLY A 519 -17.03 23.22 6.42
N ALA A 520 -17.51 23.50 5.21
CA ALA A 520 -17.00 22.92 3.96
C ALA A 520 -15.76 23.58 3.38
N ASP A 521 -15.33 24.70 3.95
CA ASP A 521 -14.14 25.42 3.50
C ASP A 521 -12.84 24.65 3.81
N LEU A 522 -12.89 23.68 4.74
CA LEU A 522 -11.81 22.73 4.99
C LEU A 522 -11.99 21.47 4.13
N SER A 523 -11.09 21.29 3.18
CA SER A 523 -11.00 20.06 2.40
C SER A 523 -10.53 18.89 3.28
N PRO A 524 -10.85 17.62 2.92
CA PRO A 524 -10.32 16.45 3.60
C PRO A 524 -8.80 16.43 3.67
N LEU A 525 -8.15 16.90 2.60
CA LEU A 525 -6.71 17.10 2.55
C LEU A 525 -6.18 18.00 3.70
N ALA A 526 -6.86 19.11 3.98
CA ALA A 526 -6.41 20.12 4.94
C ALA A 526 -6.57 19.68 6.42
N ILE A 527 -7.39 18.66 6.65
CA ILE A 527 -7.70 18.08 7.97
C ILE A 527 -6.69 16.97 8.26
#